data_AF-A0A254RWF7-F1
#
_entry.id   AF-A0A254RWF7-F1
#
_cell.length_a   1.000
_cell.length_b   1.000
_cell.length_c   1.000
_cell.angle_alpha   90.00
_cell.angle_beta   90.00
_cell.angle_gamma   90.00
#
_symmetry.space_group_name_H-M   'P 1'
#
loop_
_entity.id
_entity.type
_entity.pdbx_description
1 polymer ?
#
loop_
_entity_poly.entity_id
_entity_poly.type
_entity_poly.pdbx_seq_one_letter_code
_entity_poly.pdbx_strand_id
1 'polypeptide(L)' 'MDCGSVAEACAEIKKRMISMRVETVVIEKLKVKANRVGIPYQTLAASVLKRYAEGNLDIEPA' A
#
# COMPACT_ATOMS: atom_id res chain seq x y z
N MET A 1 33.35 12.99 -8.30
CA MET A 1 32.53 12.44 -7.21
C MET A 1 31.32 13.35 -7.12
N ASP A 2 30.39 13.15 -8.04
CA ASP A 2 29.24 14.03 -8.21
C ASP A 2 28.13 13.51 -7.32
N CYS A 3 27.96 14.20 -6.20
CA CYS A 3 26.96 13.90 -5.19
C CYS A 3 25.59 14.36 -5.70
N GLY A 4 24.78 13.39 -6.12
CA GLY A 4 23.32 13.35 -5.91
C GLY A 4 22.46 14.41 -6.60
N SER A 5 21.94 14.05 -7.78
CA SER A 5 20.65 14.56 -8.24
C SER A 5 19.54 13.90 -7.40
N VAL A 6 19.00 14.63 -6.42
CA VAL A 6 17.73 14.28 -5.75
C VAL A 6 16.63 15.23 -6.24
N ALA A 7 16.54 15.42 -7.55
CA ALA A 7 15.58 16.34 -8.18
C ALA A 7 14.65 15.66 -9.19
N GLU A 8 14.63 14.33 -9.23
CA GLU A 8 13.68 13.52 -10.02
C GLU A 8 12.92 12.62 -9.04
N ALA A 9 11.60 12.60 -8.90
CA ALA A 9 10.54 13.20 -9.69
C ALA A 9 9.33 13.42 -8.78
N CYS A 10 8.98 14.68 -8.51
CA CYS A 10 7.65 15.04 -8.05
C CYS A 10 6.69 15.02 -9.26
N ALA A 11 6.63 13.89 -9.98
CA ALA A 11 5.48 13.63 -10.82
C ALA A 11 4.29 13.55 -9.88
N GLU A 12 3.33 14.47 -10.02
CA GLU A 12 2.05 14.42 -9.32
C GLU A 12 1.53 12.98 -9.40
N ILE A 13 1.62 12.23 -8.29
CA ILE A 13 1.11 10.86 -8.26
C ILE A 13 -0.40 10.99 -8.34
N LYS A 14 -0.94 10.98 -9.55
CA LYS A 14 -2.37 11.01 -9.81
C LYS A 14 -2.97 9.73 -9.24
N LYS A 15 -3.42 9.81 -7.99
CA LYS A 15 -4.09 8.70 -7.30
C LYS A 15 -5.40 8.40 -8.04
N ARG A 16 -5.55 7.17 -8.53
CA ARG A 16 -6.81 6.68 -9.08
C ARG A 16 -7.58 5.93 -8.01
N MET A 17 -8.87 6.22 -7.90
CA MET A 17 -9.77 5.40 -7.08
C MET A 17 -10.03 4.08 -7.80
N ILE A 18 -9.90 2.98 -7.08
CA ILE A 18 -10.24 1.64 -7.55
C ILE A 18 -11.36 1.06 -6.69
N SER A 19 -12.25 0.29 -7.30
CA SER A 19 -13.23 -0.52 -6.60
C SER A 19 -12.79 -1.99 -6.63
N MET A 20 -12.89 -2.67 -5.49
CA MET A 20 -12.51 -4.08 -5.36
C MET A 20 -13.50 -4.78 -4.44
N ARG A 21 -13.87 -6.02 -4.79
CA ARG A 21 -14.62 -6.91 -3.89
C ARG A 21 -13.62 -7.65 -3.02
N VAL A 22 -13.84 -7.62 -1.71
CA VAL A 22 -13.00 -8.28 -0.72
C VAL A 22 -13.94 -8.97 0.26
N GLU A 23 -13.58 -10.18 0.68
CA GLU A 23 -14.36 -10.90 1.70
C GLU A 23 -14.45 -10.10 3.00
N THR A 24 -15.64 -10.10 3.61
CA THR A 24 -15.90 -9.37 4.86
C THR A 24 -14.90 -9.73 5.96
N VAL A 25 -14.58 -11.02 6.10
CA VAL A 25 -13.63 -11.52 7.10
C VAL A 25 -12.22 -10.93 6.92
N VAL A 26 -11.79 -10.69 5.68
CA VAL A 26 -10.49 -10.08 5.39
C VAL A 26 -10.51 -8.60 5.76
N ILE A 27 -11.61 -7.89 5.48
CA ILE A 27 -11.78 -6.48 5.87
C ILE A 27 -11.71 -6.33 7.40
N GLU A 28 -12.36 -7.22 8.15
CA GLU A 28 -12.32 -7.18 9.61
C GLU A 28 -10.90 -7.42 10.15
N LYS A 29 -10.18 -8.42 9.61
CA LYS A 29 -8.78 -8.67 9.96
C LYS A 29 -7.88 -7.46 9.66
N LEU A 30 -8.10 -6.78 8.52
CA LEU A 30 -7.39 -5.55 8.18
C LEU A 30 -7.68 -4.42 9.18
N LYS A 31 -8.94 -4.22 9.57
CA LYS A 31 -9.32 -3.20 10.56
C LYS A 31 -8.62 -3.43 11.91
N VAL A 32 -8.62 -4.67 12.40
CA VAL A 32 -7.94 -5.02 13.66
C VAL A 32 -6.44 -4.73 13.57
N LYS A 33 -5.77 -5.15 12.48
CA LYS A 33 -4.34 -4.88 12.29
C LYS A 33 -4.05 -3.39 12.18
N ALA A 34 -4.86 -2.65 11.44
CA ALA A 34 -4.70 -1.21 11.22
C ALA A 34 -4.86 -0.42 12.53
N ASN A 35 -5.84 -0.80 13.37
CA ASN A 35 -6.02 -0.21 14.68
C ASN A 35 -4.80 -0.43 15.59
N ARG A 36 -4.22 -1.64 15.59
CA ARG A 36 -3.00 -1.95 16.38
C ARG A 36 -1.79 -1.10 15.99
N VAL A 37 -1.65 -0.77 14.71
CA VAL A 37 -0.55 0.09 14.21
C VAL A 37 -0.92 1.58 14.18
N GLY A 38 -2.15 1.95 14.57
CA GLY A 38 -2.59 3.33 14.66
C GLY A 38 -2.86 4.03 13.32
N ILE A 39 -3.19 3.30 12.25
CA ILE A 39 -3.50 3.87 10.92
C ILE A 39 -4.88 3.44 10.40
N PRO A 40 -5.49 4.18 9.46
CA PRO A 40 -6.71 3.73 8.78
C PRO A 40 -6.49 2.43 7.99
N TYR A 41 -7.47 1.53 7.97
CA TYR A 41 -7.32 0.24 7.27
C TYR A 41 -7.14 0.41 5.76
N GLN A 42 -7.65 1.48 5.16
CA GLN A 42 -7.42 1.82 3.75
C GLN A 42 -5.94 2.17 3.50
N THR A 43 -5.31 2.89 4.43
CA THR A 43 -3.87 3.20 4.37
C THR A 43 -3.04 1.92 4.50
N LEU A 44 -3.44 1.01 5.40
CA LEU A 44 -2.79 -0.29 5.53
C LEU A 44 -2.90 -1.11 4.23
N ALA A 45 -4.12 -1.19 3.66
CA ALA A 45 -4.34 -1.89 2.39
C ALA A 45 -3.51 -1.28 1.24
N ALA A 46 -3.48 0.06 1.14
CA ALA A 46 -2.65 0.75 0.15
C ALA A 46 -1.15 0.46 0.34
N SER A 47 -0.67 0.38 1.59
CA SER A 47 0.72 0.03 1.90
C SER A 47 1.05 -1.40 1.48
N VAL A 48 0.15 -2.36 1.72
CA VAL A 48 0.32 -3.75 1.26
C VAL A 48 0.40 -3.80 -0.27
N LEU A 49 -0.53 -3.14 -0.98
CA LEU A 49 -0.53 -3.08 -2.45
C LEU A 49 0.75 -2.46 -2.98
N LYS A 50 1.21 -1.35 -2.37
CA LYS A 50 2.46 -0.70 -2.73
C LYS A 50 3.66 -1.64 -2.55
N ARG A 51 3.79 -2.26 -1.38
CA ARG A 51 4.89 -3.17 -1.08
C ARG A 51 4.91 -4.39 -1.99
N TYR A 52 3.74 -4.95 -2.30
CA TYR A 52 3.62 -6.06 -3.26
C TYR A 52 4.09 -5.63 -4.65
N ALA A 53 3.62 -4.49 -5.16
CA ALA A 53 4.01 -3.97 -6.47
C ALA A 53 5.51 -3.62 -6.56
N GLU A 54 6.11 -3.20 -5.45
CA GLU A 54 7.54 -2.88 -5.36
C GLU A 54 8.44 -4.12 -5.12
N GLY A 55 7.87 -5.33 -5.01
CA GLY A 55 8.62 -6.56 -4.74
C GLY A 55 9.07 -6.71 -3.27
N ASN A 56 8.59 -5.85 -2.37
CA ASN A 56 8.87 -5.86 -0.94
C ASN A 56 7.88 -6.74 -0.14
N LEU A 57 7.07 -7.53 -0.84
CA LEU A 57 6.12 -8.50 -0.30
C LEU A 57 5.87 -9.57 -1.36
N ASP A 58 6.31 -10.79 -1.11
CA ASP A 58 5.98 -11.95 -1.93
C ASP A 58 4.62 -12.51 -1.49
N ILE A 59 3.69 -12.64 -2.42
CA ILE A 59 2.40 -13.28 -2.17
C ILE A 59 2.26 -14.32 -3.28
N GLU A 60 2.41 -15.60 -2.95
CA GLU A 60 2.03 -16.67 -3.88
C GLU A 60 0.51 -16.59 -4.09
N PRO A 61 0.02 -16.61 -5.34
CA PRO A 61 -1.41 -16.63 -5.59
C PRO A 61 -2.01 -17.91 -5.00
N ALA A 62 -2.98 -17.74 -4.10
CA ALA A 62 -3.78 -18.81 -3.54
C ALA A 62 -4.84 -19.32 -4.52
#